data_AF-A0A949SGP7-F1
#
_entry.id   AF-A0A949SGP7-F1
#
_cell.length_a   1.000
_cell.length_b   1.000
_cell.length_c   1.000
_cell.angle_alpha   90.00
_cell.angle_beta   90.00
_cell.angle_gamma   90.00
#
_symmetry.space_group_name_H-M   'P 1'
#
loop_
_entity.id
_entity.type
_entity.pdbx_description
1 polymer ?
#
loop_
_entity_poly.entity_id
_entity_poly.type
_entity_poly.pdbx_seq_one_letter_code
_entity_poly.pdbx_strand_id
1 'polypeptide(L)'
;MTSKTLVSAFLILLFGCTNAENQPTNNIEENNNKKETPHNYGGWYCPDNLNGFPAVDLKDWKNVPVVIGRLPTEEESRNGSSLILVDTKAYPNAKAMDIELPKLATFYNQNTKKDEVIIVIQAIEIEGDSIVGFRYLNGGNGSSHFSEVTFITENEVSTIADARFVSFDITINASFDKVWEVMTKPAFTKELQLIFDKENNLSKDWRASTNFNFHYANNNERTSKYDDLLFGNLYLQNDYLIKGVSYVEKFLLLYNEETNQTTIKVTCGPYNQDFETQQSILNEWTKKVKELSEK
;
A
#
# COMPACT_ATOMS: atom_id res chain seq x y z
N MET A 1 -48.55 31.86 22.76
CA MET A 1 -49.05 32.99 21.95
C MET A 1 -48.26 33.01 20.65
N THR A 2 -48.90 33.30 19.52
CA THR A 2 -48.41 33.04 18.14
C THR A 2 -47.60 34.17 17.50
N SER A 3 -46.60 33.85 16.66
CA SER A 3 -46.23 34.50 15.37
C SER A 3 -44.81 34.05 14.95
N LYS A 4 -44.62 33.17 13.96
CA LYS A 4 -44.49 33.44 12.50
C LYS A 4 -43.27 34.25 12.06
N THR A 5 -42.29 33.51 11.51
CA THR A 5 -41.57 33.68 10.23
C THR A 5 -41.53 35.06 9.54
N LEU A 6 -40.32 35.48 9.10
CA LEU A 6 -40.09 35.83 7.70
C LEU A 6 -38.62 35.67 7.27
N VAL A 7 -38.41 35.18 6.04
CA VAL A 7 -37.12 35.15 5.32
C VAL A 7 -37.04 36.42 4.47
N SER A 8 -35.84 36.99 4.29
CA SER A 8 -35.58 37.96 3.22
C SER A 8 -34.29 37.62 2.50
N ALA A 9 -34.41 37.21 1.24
CA ALA A 9 -33.28 37.10 0.33
C ALA A 9 -32.79 38.50 -0.09
N PHE A 10 -31.50 38.66 -0.36
CA PHE A 10 -30.95 39.86 -0.97
C PHE A 10 -30.74 39.63 -2.46
N LEU A 11 -31.57 40.29 -3.28
CA LEU A 11 -31.45 40.32 -4.74
C LEU A 11 -30.68 41.59 -5.12
N ILE A 12 -29.56 41.46 -5.84
CA ILE A 12 -28.88 42.60 -6.47
C ILE A 12 -29.00 42.42 -7.98
N LEU A 13 -29.27 43.52 -8.68
CA LEU A 13 -29.78 43.55 -10.05
C LEU A 13 -29.18 44.74 -10.81
N LEU A 14 -29.07 44.61 -12.14
CA LEU A 14 -28.73 45.66 -13.14
C LEU A 14 -27.23 46.03 -13.19
N PHE A 15 -26.59 46.39 -14.32
CA PHE A 15 -26.97 46.57 -15.75
C PHE A 15 -25.86 45.89 -16.61
N GLY A 16 -25.95 45.56 -17.91
CA GLY A 16 -26.94 45.86 -18.97
C GLY A 16 -26.24 46.44 -20.22
N CYS A 17 -26.33 45.79 -21.39
CA CYS A 17 -26.06 46.41 -22.71
C CYS A 17 -26.53 45.54 -23.91
N THR A 18 -27.03 46.20 -24.95
CA THR A 18 -27.66 45.66 -26.19
C THR A 18 -27.17 46.47 -27.41
N ASN A 19 -27.05 45.97 -28.65
CA ASN A 19 -27.30 44.68 -29.30
C ASN A 19 -26.51 44.68 -30.64
N ALA A 20 -26.11 43.52 -31.20
CA ALA A 20 -25.69 43.46 -32.62
C ALA A 20 -25.84 42.05 -33.27
N GLU A 21 -26.73 42.01 -34.27
CA GLU A 21 -26.70 41.26 -35.54
C GLU A 21 -26.46 39.73 -35.63
N ASN A 22 -27.33 39.08 -36.41
CA ASN A 22 -27.22 37.69 -36.83
C ASN A 22 -26.12 37.49 -37.88
N GLN A 23 -25.30 36.45 -37.72
CA GLN A 23 -24.55 35.82 -38.81
C GLN A 23 -24.70 34.29 -38.76
N PRO A 24 -24.57 33.59 -39.90
CA PRO A 24 -25.08 32.22 -40.04
C PRO A 24 -24.25 31.18 -39.29
N THR A 25 -24.95 30.21 -38.72
CA THR A 25 -24.38 29.03 -38.06
C THR A 25 -23.65 28.12 -39.07
N ASN A 26 -22.33 28.20 -39.10
CA ASN A 26 -21.53 27.06 -39.54
C ASN A 26 -21.62 25.99 -38.46
N ASN A 27 -22.09 24.80 -38.83
CA ASN A 27 -22.00 23.61 -37.99
C ASN A 27 -20.52 23.24 -37.82
N ILE A 28 -19.89 23.73 -36.76
CA ILE A 28 -18.71 23.09 -36.21
C ILE A 28 -19.25 21.97 -35.32
N GLU A 29 -18.92 20.73 -35.65
CA GLU A 29 -19.16 19.62 -34.74
C GLU A 29 -18.43 19.92 -33.43
N GLU A 30 -19.18 20.16 -32.35
CA GLU A 30 -18.63 20.14 -31.00
C GLU A 30 -18.14 18.73 -30.74
N ASN A 31 -16.87 18.50 -31.06
CA ASN A 31 -16.13 17.33 -30.66
C ASN A 31 -16.02 17.37 -29.13
N ASN A 32 -17.06 16.82 -28.50
CA ASN A 32 -17.22 16.71 -27.07
C ASN A 32 -16.18 15.72 -26.53
N ASN A 33 -14.94 16.19 -26.46
CA ASN A 33 -13.89 15.68 -25.57
C ASN A 33 -14.31 15.99 -24.11
N LYS A 34 -15.44 15.40 -23.72
CA LYS A 34 -15.88 15.28 -22.35
C LYS A 34 -14.85 14.36 -21.71
N LYS A 35 -13.87 14.97 -21.03
CA LYS A 35 -12.80 14.26 -20.33
C LYS A 35 -13.44 13.15 -19.50
N GLU A 36 -13.25 11.91 -19.95
CA GLU A 36 -13.94 10.76 -19.33
C GLU A 36 -13.52 10.70 -17.87
N THR A 37 -14.51 10.51 -17.00
CA THR A 37 -14.25 10.44 -15.56
C THR A 37 -13.64 9.07 -15.32
N PRO A 38 -12.41 8.97 -14.77
CA PRO A 38 -11.75 7.68 -14.62
C PRO A 38 -12.59 6.74 -13.74
N HIS A 39 -12.61 5.45 -14.07
CA HIS A 39 -13.48 4.48 -13.41
C HIS A 39 -12.99 4.20 -11.98
N ASN A 40 -13.91 4.17 -11.01
CA ASN A 40 -13.63 4.00 -9.57
C ASN A 40 -13.01 2.63 -9.16
N TYR A 41 -12.62 1.79 -10.13
CA TYR A 41 -11.78 0.62 -9.87
C TYR A 41 -10.28 0.93 -9.96
N GLY A 42 -9.89 2.10 -10.49
CA GLY A 42 -8.54 2.64 -10.35
C GLY A 42 -8.38 3.47 -9.08
N GLY A 43 -7.15 3.59 -8.57
CA GLY A 43 -6.80 4.50 -7.48
C GLY A 43 -7.07 3.99 -6.07
N TRP A 44 -7.46 2.73 -5.88
CA TRP A 44 -7.61 2.10 -4.55
C TRP A 44 -6.37 1.29 -4.16
N TYR A 45 -5.98 1.33 -2.88
CA TYR A 45 -4.83 0.62 -2.33
C TYR A 45 -5.08 0.13 -0.89
N CYS A 46 -4.52 -1.03 -0.57
CA CYS A 46 -4.46 -1.62 0.77
C CYS A 46 -3.07 -2.29 0.96
N PRO A 47 -2.03 -1.52 1.32
CA PRO A 47 -0.65 -2.02 1.43
C PRO A 47 -0.46 -3.06 2.55
N ASP A 48 -1.47 -3.28 3.40
CA ASP A 48 -1.37 -4.14 4.58
C ASP A 48 -2.33 -5.34 4.54
N ASN A 49 -2.87 -5.67 3.36
CA ASN A 49 -3.66 -6.89 3.13
C ASN A 49 -2.78 -8.15 3.10
N LEU A 50 -1.98 -8.35 4.15
CA LEU A 50 -0.94 -9.39 4.24
C LEU A 50 -1.50 -10.81 4.34
N ASN A 51 -2.80 -10.96 4.62
CA ASN A 51 -3.48 -12.27 4.66
C ASN A 51 -3.80 -12.81 3.25
N GLY A 52 -4.28 -11.95 2.33
CA GLY A 52 -4.52 -12.34 0.94
C GLY A 52 -3.30 -12.12 0.03
N PHE A 53 -2.46 -11.14 0.36
CA PHE A 53 -1.32 -10.70 -0.42
C PHE A 53 -0.07 -10.61 0.48
N PRO A 54 0.54 -11.73 0.87
CA PRO A 54 1.81 -11.74 1.60
C PRO A 54 2.95 -11.13 0.76
N ALA A 55 4.09 -10.88 1.40
CA ALA A 55 5.31 -10.49 0.69
C ALA A 55 5.77 -11.57 -0.31
N VAL A 56 6.48 -11.15 -1.36
CA VAL A 56 6.99 -12.02 -2.42
C VAL A 56 8.47 -11.69 -2.67
N ASP A 57 9.37 -12.63 -2.41
CA ASP A 57 10.78 -12.56 -2.86
C ASP A 57 10.78 -12.40 -4.38
N LEU A 58 11.61 -11.50 -4.93
CA LEU A 58 11.47 -11.15 -6.35
C LEU A 58 11.67 -12.38 -7.26
N LYS A 59 12.62 -13.26 -6.97
CA LYS A 59 12.82 -14.54 -7.70
C LYS A 59 11.53 -15.36 -7.93
N ASP A 60 10.53 -15.23 -7.05
CA ASP A 60 9.27 -15.97 -7.08
C ASP A 60 8.12 -15.19 -7.75
N TRP A 61 8.36 -13.99 -8.29
CA TRP A 61 7.30 -13.13 -8.85
C TRP A 61 6.48 -13.81 -9.97
N LYS A 62 7.12 -14.64 -10.80
CA LYS A 62 6.47 -15.40 -11.88
C LYS A 62 5.54 -16.51 -11.38
N ASN A 63 5.65 -16.90 -10.11
CA ASN A 63 4.82 -17.93 -9.48
C ASN A 63 3.55 -17.37 -8.82
N VAL A 64 3.34 -16.04 -8.86
CA VAL A 64 2.15 -15.41 -8.29
C VAL A 64 0.87 -15.85 -9.04
N PRO A 65 -0.17 -16.32 -8.35
CA PRO A 65 -1.45 -16.67 -8.96
C PRO A 65 -2.11 -15.49 -9.66
N VAL A 66 -2.68 -15.74 -10.84
CA VAL A 66 -3.37 -14.75 -11.69
C VAL A 66 -4.55 -15.38 -12.40
N VAL A 67 -5.51 -14.55 -12.83
CA VAL A 67 -6.61 -14.95 -13.73
C VAL A 67 -6.34 -14.38 -15.12
N ILE A 68 -6.25 -15.23 -16.13
CA ILE A 68 -5.87 -14.87 -17.52
C ILE A 68 -7.08 -15.01 -18.46
N GLY A 69 -7.25 -14.05 -19.37
CA GLY A 69 -8.20 -14.12 -20.48
C GLY A 69 -9.69 -14.01 -20.13
N ARG A 70 -10.04 -13.79 -18.85
CA ARG A 70 -11.43 -13.59 -18.39
C ARG A 70 -11.48 -12.75 -17.11
N LEU A 71 -12.67 -12.26 -16.77
CA LEU A 71 -12.94 -11.69 -15.45
C LEU A 71 -12.83 -12.77 -14.35
N PRO A 72 -12.40 -12.39 -13.12
CA PRO A 72 -12.31 -13.32 -11.99
C PRO A 72 -13.67 -13.67 -11.41
N THR A 73 -13.71 -14.80 -10.70
CA THR A 73 -14.82 -15.20 -9.83
C THR A 73 -14.69 -14.56 -8.44
N GLU A 74 -15.76 -14.64 -7.66
CA GLU A 74 -15.78 -14.19 -6.26
C GLU A 74 -14.73 -14.91 -5.40
N GLU A 75 -14.48 -16.20 -5.63
CA GLU A 75 -13.43 -16.97 -4.95
C GLU A 75 -12.02 -16.46 -5.30
N GLU A 76 -11.76 -16.19 -6.59
CA GLU A 76 -10.48 -15.67 -7.07
C GLU A 76 -10.21 -14.23 -6.62
N SER A 77 -11.25 -13.45 -6.30
CA SER A 77 -11.13 -12.14 -5.67
C SER A 77 -10.80 -12.20 -4.17
N ARG A 78 -10.98 -13.36 -3.54
CA ARG A 78 -10.75 -13.59 -2.10
C ARG A 78 -9.48 -14.35 -1.79
N ASN A 79 -9.00 -15.18 -2.72
CA ASN A 79 -7.82 -16.04 -2.54
C ASN A 79 -6.48 -15.38 -2.95
N GLY A 80 -6.50 -14.13 -3.40
CA GLY A 80 -5.31 -13.37 -3.80
C GLY A 80 -4.87 -13.53 -5.26
N SER A 81 -5.62 -14.26 -6.09
CA SER A 81 -5.35 -14.40 -7.55
C SER A 81 -5.85 -13.21 -8.38
N SER A 82 -6.69 -12.36 -7.77
CA SER A 82 -7.23 -11.11 -8.33
C SER A 82 -7.73 -10.24 -7.17
N LEU A 83 -8.18 -9.01 -7.44
CA LEU A 83 -8.80 -8.15 -6.42
C LEU A 83 -10.07 -7.40 -6.87
N ILE A 84 -10.22 -7.13 -8.17
CA ILE A 84 -11.38 -6.40 -8.69
C ILE A 84 -12.43 -7.42 -9.15
N LEU A 85 -13.50 -7.56 -8.38
CA LEU A 85 -14.72 -8.27 -8.80
C LEU A 85 -15.66 -7.28 -9.49
N VAL A 86 -15.86 -7.46 -10.80
CA VAL A 86 -16.71 -6.58 -11.60
C VAL A 86 -18.18 -7.00 -11.49
N ASP A 87 -19.08 -6.06 -11.22
CA ASP A 87 -20.53 -6.29 -11.38
C ASP A 87 -20.88 -6.33 -12.87
N THR A 88 -20.94 -7.54 -13.43
CA THR A 88 -21.28 -7.77 -14.84
C THR A 88 -22.73 -7.45 -15.21
N LYS A 89 -23.61 -7.15 -14.25
CA LYS A 89 -24.97 -6.62 -14.54
C LYS A 89 -24.93 -5.11 -14.75
N ALA A 90 -24.10 -4.40 -13.99
CA ALA A 90 -23.85 -2.98 -14.18
C ALA A 90 -22.96 -2.74 -15.42
N TYR A 91 -21.95 -3.58 -15.61
CA TYR A 91 -20.90 -3.41 -16.61
C TYR A 91 -20.80 -4.63 -17.55
N PRO A 92 -21.82 -4.89 -18.39
CA PRO A 92 -21.91 -6.12 -19.21
C PRO A 92 -20.84 -6.24 -20.30
N ASN A 93 -20.20 -5.12 -20.67
CA ASN A 93 -19.14 -5.08 -21.68
C ASN A 93 -17.72 -5.16 -21.07
N ALA A 94 -17.60 -5.23 -19.74
CA ALA A 94 -16.30 -5.33 -19.08
C ALA A 94 -15.64 -6.68 -19.39
N LYS A 95 -14.32 -6.67 -19.59
CA LYS A 95 -13.54 -7.83 -20.02
C LYS A 95 -12.11 -7.76 -19.49
N ALA A 96 -11.42 -8.89 -19.45
CA ALA A 96 -9.97 -8.91 -19.25
C ALA A 96 -9.24 -8.31 -20.47
N MET A 97 -8.14 -7.63 -20.22
CA MET A 97 -7.22 -7.19 -21.28
C MET A 97 -6.36 -8.37 -21.76
N ASP A 98 -6.01 -8.36 -23.05
CA ASP A 98 -5.09 -9.35 -23.63
C ASP A 98 -3.63 -8.95 -23.38
N ILE A 99 -3.15 -9.25 -22.17
CA ILE A 99 -1.75 -9.05 -21.75
C ILE A 99 -1.22 -10.26 -20.98
N GLU A 100 0.10 -10.46 -21.03
CA GLU A 100 0.79 -11.46 -20.22
C GLU A 100 0.74 -11.08 -18.73
N LEU A 101 0.38 -12.04 -17.88
CA LEU A 101 0.28 -11.93 -16.42
C LEU A 101 0.84 -13.20 -15.73
N PRO A 102 1.41 -13.10 -14.51
CA PRO A 102 1.75 -11.87 -13.80
C PRO A 102 2.78 -11.03 -14.57
N LYS A 103 2.93 -9.75 -14.23
CA LYS A 103 3.94 -8.88 -14.87
C LYS A 103 4.47 -7.82 -13.93
N LEU A 104 5.78 -7.60 -13.92
CA LEU A 104 6.40 -6.54 -13.12
C LEU A 104 6.18 -5.15 -13.72
N ALA A 105 5.89 -4.18 -12.85
CA ALA A 105 5.81 -2.77 -13.18
C ALA A 105 6.32 -1.91 -12.01
N THR A 106 6.58 -0.62 -12.26
CA THR A 106 6.66 0.40 -11.22
C THR A 106 5.35 1.17 -11.11
N PHE A 107 5.03 1.61 -9.90
CA PHE A 107 3.90 2.49 -9.59
C PHE A 107 4.35 3.57 -8.60
N TYR A 108 4.11 4.84 -8.91
CA TYR A 108 4.46 5.93 -8.01
C TYR A 108 3.45 6.06 -6.86
N ASN A 109 3.85 5.67 -5.66
CA ASN A 109 2.99 5.70 -4.50
C ASN A 109 3.00 7.10 -3.85
N GLN A 110 1.85 7.79 -3.93
CA GLN A 110 1.68 9.14 -3.39
C GLN A 110 1.81 9.23 -1.87
N ASN A 111 1.69 8.13 -1.12
CA ASN A 111 1.85 8.13 0.33
C ASN A 111 3.30 7.92 0.75
N THR A 112 4.01 6.97 0.13
CA THR A 112 5.41 6.64 0.45
C THR A 112 6.44 7.48 -0.32
N LYS A 113 5.97 8.26 -1.29
CA LYS A 113 6.73 9.20 -2.15
C LYS A 113 7.83 8.55 -2.99
N LYS A 114 7.70 7.26 -3.28
CA LYS A 114 8.66 6.45 -4.04
C LYS A 114 7.96 5.63 -5.12
N ASP A 115 8.74 5.24 -6.13
CA ASP A 115 8.33 4.20 -7.07
C ASP A 115 8.40 2.84 -6.38
N GLU A 116 7.24 2.19 -6.28
CA GLU A 116 7.11 0.83 -5.76
C GLU A 116 7.23 -0.15 -6.92
N VAL A 117 8.04 -1.20 -6.78
CA VAL A 117 7.98 -2.34 -7.69
C VAL A 117 6.76 -3.19 -7.31
N ILE A 118 5.86 -3.36 -8.27
CA ILE A 118 4.59 -4.07 -8.13
C ILE A 118 4.54 -5.26 -9.09
N ILE A 119 3.75 -6.26 -8.73
CA ILE A 119 3.36 -7.35 -9.61
C ILE A 119 1.92 -7.08 -10.05
N VAL A 120 1.72 -6.74 -11.32
CA VAL A 120 0.39 -6.68 -11.94
C VAL A 120 -0.14 -8.10 -12.06
N ILE A 121 -1.33 -8.35 -11.51
CA ILE A 121 -1.98 -9.67 -11.44
C ILE A 121 -3.34 -9.70 -12.16
N GLN A 122 -3.86 -8.54 -12.53
CA GLN A 122 -5.15 -8.36 -13.17
C GLN A 122 -5.12 -7.13 -14.08
N ALA A 123 -5.76 -7.19 -15.23
CA ALA A 123 -5.98 -6.04 -16.10
C ALA A 123 -7.33 -6.16 -16.80
N ILE A 124 -8.14 -5.10 -16.74
CA ILE A 124 -9.53 -5.08 -17.25
C ILE A 124 -9.80 -3.82 -18.07
N GLU A 125 -10.60 -3.96 -19.12
CA GLU A 125 -11.22 -2.85 -19.84
C GLU A 125 -12.67 -2.71 -19.34
N ILE A 126 -13.07 -1.49 -18.94
CA ILE A 126 -14.40 -1.20 -18.39
C ILE A 126 -14.82 0.23 -18.71
N GLU A 127 -15.97 0.39 -19.35
CA GLU A 127 -16.53 1.70 -19.79
C GLU A 127 -15.55 2.60 -20.59
N GLY A 128 -14.57 2.00 -21.28
CA GLY A 128 -13.53 2.72 -22.03
C GLY A 128 -12.22 2.94 -21.25
N ASP A 129 -12.25 2.81 -19.93
CA ASP A 129 -11.07 2.87 -19.07
C ASP A 129 -10.33 1.51 -19.05
N SER A 130 -9.04 1.55 -18.75
CA SER A 130 -8.17 0.39 -18.59
C SER A 130 -7.59 0.39 -17.19
N ILE A 131 -7.98 -0.57 -16.37
CA ILE A 131 -7.60 -0.67 -14.95
C ILE A 131 -6.69 -1.87 -14.72
N VAL A 132 -5.61 -1.66 -13.97
CA VAL A 132 -4.75 -2.73 -13.48
C VAL A 132 -5.00 -3.00 -11.99
N GLY A 133 -5.06 -4.27 -11.64
CA GLY A 133 -4.97 -4.75 -10.26
C GLY A 133 -3.59 -5.35 -10.01
N PHE A 134 -2.96 -4.97 -8.91
CA PHE A 134 -1.59 -5.34 -8.58
C PHE A 134 -1.41 -5.71 -7.10
N ARG A 135 -0.29 -6.35 -6.79
CA ARG A 135 0.23 -6.56 -5.43
C ARG A 135 1.60 -5.92 -5.27
N TYR A 136 1.93 -5.46 -4.07
CA TYR A 136 3.28 -5.00 -3.76
C TYR A 136 4.19 -6.20 -3.43
N LEU A 137 5.49 -6.09 -3.70
CA LEU A 137 6.47 -7.09 -3.26
C LEU A 137 6.57 -7.19 -1.72
N ASN A 138 6.38 -6.06 -1.03
CA ASN A 138 6.36 -5.97 0.44
C ASN A 138 4.98 -6.30 1.06
N GLY A 139 4.14 -7.04 0.32
CA GLY A 139 2.79 -7.43 0.73
C GLY A 139 1.75 -6.30 0.62
N GLY A 140 0.48 -6.71 0.60
CA GLY A 140 -0.66 -5.86 0.28
C GLY A 140 -0.94 -5.75 -1.21
N ASN A 141 -2.04 -5.07 -1.55
CA ASN A 141 -2.55 -4.95 -2.91
C ASN A 141 -3.06 -3.54 -3.24
N GLY A 142 -3.32 -3.31 -4.52
CA GLY A 142 -3.86 -2.05 -5.02
C GLY A 142 -4.29 -2.12 -6.47
N SER A 143 -4.72 -0.98 -6.98
CA SER A 143 -5.30 -0.79 -8.30
C SER A 143 -5.01 0.61 -8.82
N SER A 144 -4.79 0.73 -10.12
CA SER A 144 -4.52 2.01 -10.80
C SER A 144 -5.10 2.01 -12.20
N HIS A 145 -5.16 3.18 -12.82
CA HIS A 145 -5.31 3.26 -14.27
C HIS A 145 -4.06 2.69 -14.94
N PHE A 146 -4.22 1.99 -16.06
CA PHE A 146 -3.14 1.34 -16.79
C PHE A 146 -2.03 2.33 -17.20
N SER A 147 -2.38 3.61 -17.41
CA SER A 147 -1.44 4.70 -17.70
C SER A 147 -0.59 5.18 -16.52
N GLU A 148 -0.88 4.73 -15.30
CA GLU A 148 -0.15 5.12 -14.07
C GLU A 148 0.95 4.11 -13.67
N VAL A 149 1.08 3.00 -14.41
CA VAL A 149 2.09 1.98 -14.18
C VAL A 149 3.07 1.90 -15.35
N THR A 150 4.35 1.68 -15.06
CA THR A 150 5.39 1.49 -16.09
C THR A 150 5.92 0.07 -16.04
N PHE A 151 5.68 -0.74 -17.08
CA PHE A 151 6.12 -2.13 -17.10
C PHE A 151 7.65 -2.26 -17.18
N ILE A 152 8.19 -3.13 -16.33
CA ILE A 152 9.63 -3.41 -16.24
C ILE A 152 10.02 -4.45 -17.30
N THR A 153 11.13 -4.24 -17.99
CA THR A 153 11.67 -5.20 -18.97
C THR A 153 12.48 -6.32 -18.30
N GLU A 154 12.55 -7.51 -18.91
CA GLU A 154 13.33 -8.66 -18.36
C GLU A 154 14.81 -8.31 -18.07
N ASN A 155 15.41 -7.38 -18.84
CA ASN A 155 16.76 -6.88 -18.57
C ASN A 155 16.84 -6.12 -17.24
N GLU A 156 15.85 -5.27 -16.94
CA GLU A 156 15.79 -4.51 -15.70
C GLU A 156 15.50 -5.43 -14.50
N VAL A 157 14.69 -6.48 -14.67
CA VAL A 157 14.45 -7.50 -13.62
C VAL A 157 15.76 -8.12 -13.11
N SER A 158 16.74 -8.34 -13.99
CA SER A 158 18.05 -8.89 -13.59
C SER A 158 18.81 -7.99 -12.60
N THR A 159 18.53 -6.68 -12.57
CA THR A 159 19.20 -5.71 -11.70
C THR A 159 18.65 -5.66 -10.27
N ILE A 160 17.46 -6.24 -10.06
CA ILE A 160 16.76 -6.28 -8.76
C ILE A 160 16.51 -7.71 -8.26
N ALA A 161 16.99 -8.72 -8.99
CA ALA A 161 16.66 -10.15 -8.83
C ALA A 161 16.80 -10.73 -7.41
N ASP A 162 17.79 -10.25 -6.64
CA ASP A 162 18.12 -10.75 -5.31
C ASP A 162 17.30 -10.10 -4.17
N ALA A 163 16.32 -9.26 -4.49
CA ALA A 163 15.46 -8.60 -3.51
C ALA A 163 14.57 -9.60 -2.74
N ARG A 164 14.85 -9.77 -1.44
CA ARG A 164 14.14 -10.73 -0.55
C ARG A 164 13.52 -10.05 0.67
N PHE A 165 12.37 -10.55 1.14
CA PHE A 165 11.64 -9.96 2.28
C PHE A 165 11.64 -10.88 3.49
N VAL A 166 12.05 -10.36 4.64
CA VAL A 166 11.83 -11.05 5.92
C VAL A 166 10.37 -10.87 6.28
N SER A 167 9.58 -11.93 6.12
CA SER A 167 8.16 -11.95 6.48
C SER A 167 7.84 -13.16 7.34
N PHE A 168 7.18 -12.94 8.48
CA PHE A 168 6.70 -13.98 9.39
C PHE A 168 5.67 -13.43 10.38
N ASP A 169 4.92 -14.33 11.02
CA ASP A 169 3.96 -14.01 12.06
C ASP A 169 4.43 -14.53 13.43
N ILE A 170 4.12 -13.82 14.51
CA ILE A 170 4.25 -14.32 15.88
C ILE A 170 3.02 -13.93 16.72
N THR A 171 2.55 -14.85 17.56
CA THR A 171 1.45 -14.58 18.50
C THR A 171 1.98 -14.36 19.91
N ILE A 172 1.47 -13.32 20.57
CA ILE A 172 1.85 -12.84 21.89
C ILE A 172 0.61 -12.88 22.79
N ASN A 173 0.74 -13.47 23.98
CA ASN A 173 -0.28 -13.57 25.02
C ASN A 173 -0.38 -12.26 25.82
N ALA A 174 -0.62 -11.16 25.12
CA ALA A 174 -0.74 -9.82 25.67
C ALA A 174 -1.72 -8.99 24.84
N SER A 175 -2.32 -7.97 25.48
CA SER A 175 -3.14 -6.97 24.79
C SER A 175 -2.30 -6.15 23.81
N PHE A 176 -2.96 -5.64 22.78
CA PHE A 176 -2.33 -4.80 21.75
C PHE A 176 -1.63 -3.58 22.36
N ASP A 177 -2.22 -2.95 23.39
CA ASP A 177 -1.62 -1.84 24.14
C ASP A 177 -0.25 -2.19 24.73
N LYS A 178 -0.10 -3.38 25.36
CA LYS A 178 1.18 -3.82 25.94
C LYS A 178 2.24 -4.02 24.85
N VAL A 179 1.87 -4.69 23.76
CA VAL A 179 2.78 -4.95 22.64
C VAL A 179 3.21 -3.63 21.99
N TRP A 180 2.27 -2.72 21.78
CA TRP A 180 2.53 -1.37 21.29
C TRP A 180 3.43 -0.57 22.22
N GLU A 181 3.23 -0.66 23.53
CA GLU A 181 4.08 0.01 24.52
C GLU A 181 5.55 -0.46 24.40
N VAL A 182 5.77 -1.78 24.35
CA VAL A 182 7.10 -2.37 24.17
C VAL A 182 7.73 -1.95 22.84
N MET A 183 6.96 -1.98 21.75
CA MET A 183 7.45 -1.62 20.43
C MET A 183 7.75 -0.12 20.28
N THR A 184 7.06 0.79 20.98
CA THR A 184 7.16 2.24 20.71
C THR A 184 7.82 3.05 21.83
N LYS A 185 7.72 2.67 23.11
CA LYS A 185 8.13 3.55 24.22
C LYS A 185 9.65 3.59 24.43
N PRO A 186 10.21 4.76 24.82
CA PRO A 186 11.63 4.92 25.16
C PRO A 186 12.18 3.97 26.22
N ALA A 187 11.33 3.47 27.12
CA ALA A 187 11.75 2.61 28.23
C ALA A 187 12.38 1.28 27.76
N PHE A 188 11.91 0.75 26.63
CA PHE A 188 12.35 -0.54 26.09
C PHE A 188 13.47 -0.41 25.05
N THR A 189 13.79 0.80 24.58
CA THR A 189 14.77 1.07 23.52
C THR A 189 16.11 0.39 23.79
N LYS A 190 16.66 0.53 24.99
CA LYS A 190 17.99 -0.01 25.33
C LYS A 190 18.03 -1.54 25.25
N GLU A 191 16.97 -2.21 25.67
CA GLU A 191 16.90 -3.67 25.71
C GLU A 191 16.67 -4.26 24.32
N LEU A 192 15.90 -3.57 23.48
CA LEU A 192 15.64 -3.98 22.09
C LEU A 192 16.79 -3.63 21.13
N GLN A 193 17.48 -2.49 21.33
CA GLN A 193 18.64 -2.08 20.52
C GLN A 193 19.77 -3.11 20.58
N LEU A 194 20.02 -3.70 21.75
CA LEU A 194 21.05 -4.74 21.94
C LEU A 194 20.85 -6.00 21.09
N ILE A 195 19.72 -6.15 20.39
CA ILE A 195 19.50 -7.27 19.47
C ILE A 195 20.04 -6.97 18.07
N PHE A 196 19.77 -5.79 17.52
CA PHE A 196 20.16 -5.39 16.15
C PHE A 196 21.43 -4.52 16.09
N ASP A 197 21.84 -3.92 17.21
CA ASP A 197 23.02 -3.06 17.33
C ASP A 197 23.81 -3.41 18.60
N LYS A 198 24.33 -4.65 18.62
CA LYS A 198 25.09 -5.25 19.75
C LYS A 198 26.35 -4.44 20.12
N GLU A 199 26.93 -3.74 19.15
CA GLU A 199 28.14 -2.91 19.32
C GLU A 199 27.81 -1.46 19.72
N ASN A 200 26.53 -1.06 19.69
CA ASN A 200 26.07 0.32 19.91
C ASN A 200 26.74 1.31 18.93
N ASN A 201 26.74 0.96 17.64
CA ASN A 201 27.29 1.74 16.54
C ASN A 201 26.32 2.80 16.00
N LEU A 202 25.01 2.70 16.30
CA LEU A 202 24.02 3.68 15.86
C LEU A 202 24.24 5.07 16.49
N SER A 203 23.80 6.12 15.79
CA SER A 203 23.82 7.48 16.31
C SER A 203 22.94 7.58 17.57
N LYS A 204 23.32 8.41 18.55
CA LYS A 204 22.58 8.54 19.83
C LYS A 204 21.11 8.98 19.66
N ASP A 205 20.79 9.54 18.50
CA ASP A 205 19.50 10.06 18.09
C ASP A 205 18.80 9.18 17.04
N TRP A 206 19.23 7.93 16.80
CA TRP A 206 18.65 7.04 15.78
C TRP A 206 17.12 6.94 15.87
N ARG A 207 16.53 6.99 17.07
CA ARG A 207 15.07 7.03 17.26
C ARG A 207 14.35 8.29 16.77
N ALA A 208 15.04 9.28 16.23
CA ALA A 208 14.40 10.35 15.45
C ALA A 208 14.01 9.86 14.03
N SER A 209 14.70 8.83 13.52
CA SER A 209 14.46 8.25 12.19
C SER A 209 13.36 7.18 12.17
N THR A 210 12.85 6.73 13.31
CA THR A 210 11.83 5.66 13.43
C THR A 210 10.81 5.96 14.52
N ASN A 211 9.59 5.47 14.35
CA ASN A 211 8.50 5.54 15.32
C ASN A 211 8.44 4.32 16.28
N PHE A 212 9.33 3.33 16.11
CA PHE A 212 9.42 2.15 16.98
C PHE A 212 10.86 1.78 17.36
N ASN A 213 11.02 0.82 18.27
CA ASN A 213 12.27 0.39 18.88
C ASN A 213 13.04 -0.63 18.00
N PHE A 214 13.02 -0.45 16.68
CA PHE A 214 13.81 -1.19 15.68
C PHE A 214 14.32 -0.20 14.63
N HIS A 215 15.51 -0.46 14.11
CA HIS A 215 16.07 0.27 12.99
C HIS A 215 17.11 -0.57 12.25
N TYR A 216 16.97 -0.70 10.94
CA TYR A 216 17.98 -1.33 10.10
C TYR A 216 19.19 -0.41 9.91
N ALA A 217 20.34 -0.82 10.44
CA ALA A 217 21.59 -0.03 10.52
C ALA A 217 22.35 0.12 9.19
N ASN A 218 21.66 0.59 8.15
CA ASN A 218 22.26 1.10 6.92
C ASN A 218 22.01 2.61 6.78
N ASN A 219 22.72 3.28 5.86
CA ASN A 219 22.53 4.71 5.60
C ASN A 219 21.20 4.93 4.86
N ASN A 220 20.12 5.05 5.63
CA ASN A 220 18.74 5.04 5.17
C ASN A 220 18.16 6.46 5.22
N GLU A 221 17.76 7.01 4.07
CA GLU A 221 16.99 8.26 4.01
C GLU A 221 15.50 7.93 4.18
N ARG A 222 14.87 8.34 5.28
CA ARG A 222 13.44 8.07 5.51
C ARG A 222 12.57 8.93 4.58
N THR A 223 11.72 8.29 3.77
CA THR A 223 10.76 8.97 2.89
C THR A 223 9.40 9.17 3.55
N SER A 224 8.92 8.17 4.31
CA SER A 224 7.65 8.23 5.05
C SER A 224 7.71 7.47 6.37
N LYS A 225 6.77 7.80 7.26
CA LYS A 225 6.45 7.04 8.47
C LYS A 225 4.93 6.98 8.65
N TYR A 226 4.45 5.91 9.27
CA TYR A 226 3.06 5.74 9.64
C TYR A 226 2.97 4.97 10.96
N ASP A 227 2.17 5.49 11.90
CA ASP A 227 1.81 4.84 13.15
C ASP A 227 0.36 5.25 13.51
N ASP A 228 -0.59 4.31 13.48
CA ASP A 228 -2.00 4.59 13.79
C ASP A 228 -2.81 3.31 14.11
N LEU A 229 -4.00 3.49 14.71
CA LEU A 229 -5.03 2.48 14.91
C LEU A 229 -6.11 2.61 13.82
N LEU A 230 -6.12 1.69 12.86
CA LEU A 230 -7.03 1.73 11.72
C LEU A 230 -7.86 0.43 11.64
N PHE A 231 -9.18 0.55 11.57
CA PHE A 231 -10.13 -0.58 11.52
C PHE A 231 -9.90 -1.67 12.60
N GLY A 232 -9.43 -1.28 13.80
CA GLY A 232 -9.17 -2.19 14.93
C GLY A 232 -7.79 -2.85 14.93
N ASN A 233 -6.93 -2.56 13.96
CA ASN A 233 -5.55 -3.05 13.90
C ASN A 233 -4.56 -1.90 14.10
N LEU A 234 -3.41 -2.19 14.71
CA LEU A 234 -2.33 -1.22 14.85
C LEU A 234 -1.29 -1.40 13.75
N TYR A 235 -0.87 -0.29 13.16
CA TYR A 235 0.06 -0.24 12.04
C TYR A 235 1.33 0.48 12.48
N LEU A 236 2.48 -0.05 12.07
CA LEU A 236 3.78 0.59 12.20
C LEU A 236 4.52 0.42 10.88
N GLN A 237 4.81 1.53 10.20
CA GLN A 237 5.64 1.51 9.00
C GLN A 237 6.66 2.65 9.00
N ASN A 238 7.90 2.35 8.63
CA ASN A 238 8.85 3.34 8.14
C ASN A 238 9.33 2.92 6.74
N ASP A 239 9.39 3.89 5.83
CA ASP A 239 9.90 3.72 4.48
C ASP A 239 11.20 4.49 4.31
N TYR A 240 12.14 3.88 3.60
CA TYR A 240 13.45 4.47 3.38
C TYR A 240 13.92 4.29 1.93
N LEU A 241 14.87 5.12 1.52
CA LEU A 241 15.74 4.89 0.38
C LEU A 241 17.14 4.53 0.89
N ILE A 242 17.66 3.39 0.42
CA ILE A 242 19.02 2.93 0.67
C ILE A 242 19.77 3.01 -0.65
N LYS A 243 20.62 4.04 -0.81
CA LYS A 243 21.34 4.32 -2.07
C LYS A 243 20.41 4.42 -3.30
N GLY A 244 19.19 4.94 -3.10
CA GLY A 244 18.16 5.07 -4.14
C GLY A 244 17.26 3.84 -4.32
N VAL A 245 17.47 2.75 -3.57
CA VAL A 245 16.58 1.57 -3.58
C VAL A 245 15.57 1.67 -2.44
N SER A 246 14.29 1.49 -2.74
CA SER A 246 13.20 1.44 -1.75
C SER A 246 13.41 0.32 -0.73
N TYR A 247 13.31 0.65 0.56
CA TYR A 247 13.27 -0.26 1.70
C TYR A 247 12.06 0.06 2.58
N VAL A 248 11.55 -0.93 3.31
CA VAL A 248 10.44 -0.80 4.25
C VAL A 248 10.68 -1.62 5.51
N GLU A 249 10.23 -1.08 6.63
CA GLU A 249 10.02 -1.78 7.90
C GLU A 249 8.51 -1.71 8.19
N LYS A 250 7.77 -2.82 8.03
CA LYS A 250 6.30 -2.88 8.20
C LYS A 250 5.92 -3.90 9.27
N PHE A 251 5.10 -3.49 10.23
CA PHE A 251 4.52 -4.35 11.26
C PHE A 251 3.02 -4.09 11.38
N LEU A 252 2.22 -5.15 11.32
CA LEU A 252 0.76 -5.12 11.50
C LEU A 252 0.40 -5.95 12.74
N LEU A 253 -0.25 -5.31 13.71
CA LEU A 253 -0.69 -5.91 14.97
C LEU A 253 -2.19 -6.19 14.88
N LEU A 254 -2.55 -7.47 14.91
CA LEU A 254 -3.93 -7.96 14.93
C LEU A 254 -4.29 -8.42 16.35
N TYR A 255 -5.35 -7.88 16.94
CA TYR A 255 -5.79 -8.25 18.29
C TYR A 255 -6.98 -9.22 18.25
N ASN A 256 -6.92 -10.26 19.08
CA ASN A 256 -8.04 -11.15 19.35
C ASN A 256 -8.54 -10.91 20.79
N GLU A 257 -9.74 -10.32 20.92
CA GLU A 257 -10.38 -10.03 22.21
C GLU A 257 -10.76 -11.31 22.98
N GLU A 258 -11.16 -12.38 22.29
CA GLU A 258 -11.61 -13.63 22.91
C GLU A 258 -10.45 -14.39 23.59
N THR A 259 -9.28 -14.39 22.95
CA THR A 259 -8.08 -15.06 23.49
C THR A 259 -7.14 -14.12 24.26
N ASN A 260 -7.39 -12.80 24.19
CA ASN A 260 -6.49 -11.74 24.66
C ASN A 260 -5.06 -11.90 24.12
N GLN A 261 -4.95 -12.14 22.80
CA GLN A 261 -3.69 -12.32 22.10
C GLN A 261 -3.51 -11.29 21.00
N THR A 262 -2.27 -10.88 20.78
CA THR A 262 -1.87 -10.02 19.66
C THR A 262 -0.97 -10.81 18.72
N THR A 263 -1.33 -10.89 17.44
CA THR A 263 -0.44 -11.40 16.38
C THR A 263 0.29 -10.23 15.75
N ILE A 264 1.62 -10.22 15.81
CA ILE A 264 2.45 -9.33 14.99
C ILE A 264 2.73 -10.05 13.67
N LYS A 265 2.37 -9.41 12.56
CA LYS A 265 2.83 -9.75 11.22
C LYS A 265 3.99 -8.83 10.86
N VAL A 266 5.15 -9.40 10.58
CA VAL A 266 6.38 -8.68 10.22
C VAL A 266 6.57 -8.73 8.71
N THR A 267 6.93 -7.62 8.09
CA THR A 267 7.46 -7.59 6.71
C THR A 267 8.51 -6.49 6.60
N CYS A 268 9.79 -6.86 6.50
CA CYS A 268 10.89 -5.92 6.30
C CYS A 268 11.72 -6.31 5.07
N GLY A 269 12.20 -5.32 4.32
CA GLY A 269 12.98 -5.54 3.11
C GLY A 269 12.72 -4.51 2.00
N PRO A 270 13.21 -4.76 0.77
CA PRO A 270 14.03 -5.90 0.40
C PRO A 270 15.42 -5.86 1.05
N TYR A 271 15.93 -7.03 1.39
CA TYR A 271 17.32 -7.27 1.74
C TYR A 271 18.00 -8.01 0.60
N ASN A 272 19.31 -7.79 0.45
CA ASN A 272 20.14 -8.47 -0.54
C ASN A 272 21.15 -9.38 0.19
N GLN A 273 22.40 -8.93 0.34
CA GLN A 273 23.52 -9.75 0.83
C GLN A 273 23.41 -10.19 2.29
N ASP A 274 22.69 -9.46 3.13
CA ASP A 274 22.59 -9.70 4.58
C ASP A 274 21.24 -10.30 5.01
N PHE A 275 20.39 -10.74 4.07
CA PHE A 275 19.05 -11.26 4.35
C PHE A 275 19.00 -12.25 5.53
N GLU A 276 19.86 -13.26 5.54
CA GLU A 276 19.82 -14.32 6.57
C GLU A 276 20.16 -13.77 7.96
N THR A 277 21.08 -12.80 8.03
CA THR A 277 21.42 -12.06 9.25
C THR A 277 20.23 -11.23 9.73
N GLN A 278 19.58 -10.49 8.83
CA GLN A 278 18.42 -9.66 9.16
C GLN A 278 17.19 -10.50 9.54
N GLN A 279 17.03 -11.68 8.94
CA GLN A 279 16.02 -12.66 9.33
C GLN A 279 16.25 -13.14 10.76
N SER A 280 17.49 -13.46 11.15
CA SER A 280 17.84 -13.82 12.52
C SER A 280 17.58 -12.67 13.49
N ILE A 281 18.03 -11.45 13.15
CA ILE A 281 17.85 -10.25 13.97
C ILE A 281 16.37 -9.95 14.21
N LEU A 282 15.53 -9.93 13.17
CA LEU A 282 14.10 -9.67 13.31
C LEU A 282 13.39 -10.77 14.12
N ASN A 283 13.78 -12.04 13.95
CA ASN A 283 13.28 -13.14 14.77
C ASN A 283 13.67 -13.00 16.25
N GLU A 284 14.93 -12.69 16.56
CA GLU A 284 15.40 -12.43 17.93
C GLU A 284 14.69 -11.21 18.54
N TRP A 285 14.57 -10.12 17.78
CA TRP A 285 13.96 -8.87 18.24
C TRP A 285 12.48 -9.05 18.54
N THR A 286 11.73 -9.71 17.65
CA THR A 286 10.29 -9.93 17.85
C THR A 286 10.01 -10.95 18.97
N LYS A 287 10.90 -11.94 19.18
CA LYS A 287 10.87 -12.79 20.38
C LYS A 287 11.12 -11.99 21.65
N LYS A 288 12.00 -10.97 21.61
CA LYS A 288 12.24 -10.10 22.76
C LYS A 288 11.06 -9.16 23.03
N VAL A 289 10.39 -8.65 22.01
CA VAL A 289 9.10 -7.93 22.14
C VAL A 289 8.06 -8.81 22.83
N LYS A 290 7.93 -10.09 22.41
CA LYS A 290 7.05 -11.07 23.07
C LYS A 290 7.41 -11.26 24.55
N GLU A 291 8.67 -11.54 24.87
CA GLU A 291 9.14 -11.74 26.25
C GLU A 291 8.88 -10.51 27.15
N LEU A 292 8.95 -9.30 26.61
CA LEU A 292 8.68 -8.07 27.35
C LEU A 292 7.18 -7.78 27.50
N SER A 293 6.36 -8.16 26.53
CA SER A 293 4.91 -7.92 26.52
C SER A 293 4.13 -8.91 27.39
N GLU A 294 4.64 -10.12 27.57
CA GLU A 294 4.02 -11.20 28.36
C GLU A 294 4.33 -11.14 29.86
N LYS A 295 4.99 -10.07 30.33
CA LYS A 295 5.25 -9.76 31.75
C LYS A 295 4.10 -8.95 32.37
#